data_AF-S7XIQ7-F1
#
_entry.id   AF-S7XIQ7-F1
#
_cell.length_a   1.000
_cell.length_b   1.000
_cell.length_c   1.000
_cell.angle_alpha   90.00
_cell.angle_beta   90.00
_cell.angle_gamma   90.00
#
_symmetry.space_group_name_H-M   'P 1'
#
loop_
_entity.id
_entity.type
_entity.pdbx_description
1 polymer ?
#
loop_
_entity_poly.entity_id
_entity_poly.type
_entity_poly.pdbx_seq_one_letter_code
_entity_poly.pdbx_strand_id
1 'polypeptide(L)'
;MIHKEIFFLKLLQYRYKNQYKNFMFYRKLVELNKSIKNNNIEKIITTAERLYEIISSNIPDTFYIPQTLILMTLSAKIFYFYKNKYNKEIGDKVDGELEDKVNDEIDEIFNI
;
A
#
# COMPACT_ATOMS: atom_id res chain seq x y z
N MET A 1 8.36 10.11 2.33
CA MET A 1 9.50 9.49 1.60
C MET A 1 9.09 8.42 0.56
N ILE A 2 7.82 8.32 0.13
CA ILE A 2 7.36 7.29 -0.85
C ILE A 2 7.20 7.81 -2.30
N HIS A 3 7.37 9.12 -2.51
CA HIS A 3 7.07 9.75 -3.80
C HIS A 3 7.92 9.25 -4.96
N LYS A 4 9.18 8.88 -4.70
CA LYS A 4 10.07 8.32 -5.74
C LYS A 4 9.60 6.94 -6.18
N GLU A 5 9.22 6.08 -5.25
CA GLU A 5 8.66 4.75 -5.53
C GLU A 5 7.36 4.86 -6.33
N ILE A 6 6.46 5.78 -5.96
CA ILE A 6 5.21 6.03 -6.71
C ILE A 6 5.52 6.56 -8.12
N PHE A 7 6.53 7.42 -8.26
CA PHE A 7 6.97 7.90 -9.56
C PHE A 7 7.47 6.76 -10.45
N PHE A 8 8.35 5.89 -9.93
CA PHE A 8 8.83 4.72 -10.66
C PHE A 8 7.70 3.73 -10.99
N LEU A 9 6.73 3.53 -10.08
CA LEU A 9 5.56 2.71 -10.31
C LEU A 9 4.75 3.20 -11.53
N LYS A 10 4.54 4.51 -11.64
CA LYS A 10 3.86 5.14 -12.80
C LYS A 10 4.67 4.98 -14.08
N LEU A 11 5.99 5.15 -14.02
CA LEU A 11 6.87 4.96 -15.17
C LEU A 11 6.82 3.54 -15.70
N LEU A 12 6.85 2.54 -14.81
CA LEU A 12 6.70 1.13 -15.18
C LEU A 12 5.32 0.85 -15.78
N GLN A 13 4.24 1.41 -15.23
CA GLN A 13 2.90 1.26 -15.82
C GLN A 13 2.87 1.80 -17.26
N TYR A 14 3.49 2.96 -17.52
CA TYR A 14 3.58 3.52 -18.85
C TYR A 14 4.35 2.60 -19.80
N ARG A 15 5.54 2.15 -19.38
CA ARG A 15 6.40 1.25 -20.16
C ARG A 15 5.73 -0.10 -20.45
N TYR A 16 5.04 -0.68 -19.48
CA TYR A 16 4.40 -2.00 -19.59
C TYR A 16 3.07 -1.99 -20.32
N LYS A 17 2.49 -0.82 -20.63
CA LYS A 17 1.17 -0.70 -21.22
C LYS A 17 1.01 -1.52 -22.50
N ASN A 18 1.96 -1.48 -23.41
CA ASN A 18 1.80 -2.14 -24.72
C ASN A 18 2.17 -3.62 -24.65
N GLN A 19 3.21 -3.97 -23.89
CA GLN A 19 3.74 -5.32 -23.81
C GLN A 19 2.89 -6.23 -22.91
N TYR A 20 2.35 -5.69 -21.81
CA TYR A 20 1.77 -6.49 -20.74
C TYR A 20 0.32 -6.14 -20.41
N LYS A 21 -0.41 -5.37 -21.24
CA LYS A 21 -1.80 -4.95 -20.97
C LYS A 21 -2.74 -6.08 -20.53
N ASN A 22 -2.54 -7.28 -21.07
CA ASN A 22 -3.40 -8.43 -20.83
C ASN A 22 -2.96 -9.26 -19.61
N PHE A 23 -1.79 -8.98 -19.03
CA PHE A 23 -1.22 -9.73 -17.92
C PHE A 23 -1.83 -9.27 -16.59
N MET A 24 -1.99 -10.23 -15.67
CA MET A 24 -2.62 -9.98 -14.37
C MET A 24 -1.83 -8.98 -13.52
N PHE A 25 -0.50 -9.09 -13.50
CA PHE A 25 0.36 -8.16 -12.76
C PHE A 25 0.17 -6.72 -13.26
N TYR A 26 0.00 -6.51 -14.57
CA TYR A 26 -0.22 -5.19 -15.13
C TYR A 26 -1.55 -4.60 -14.69
N ARG A 27 -2.62 -5.41 -14.72
CA ARG A 27 -3.95 -4.99 -14.21
C ARG A 27 -3.86 -4.56 -12.74
N LYS A 28 -3.12 -5.32 -11.92
CA LYS A 28 -2.87 -4.98 -10.50
C LYS A 28 -2.00 -3.74 -10.32
N LEU A 29 -0.99 -3.54 -11.18
CA LEU A 29 -0.20 -2.31 -11.21
C LEU A 29 -1.05 -1.06 -11.48
N VAL A 30 -1.97 -1.15 -12.45
CA VAL A 30 -2.94 -0.07 -12.75
C VAL A 30 -3.88 0.16 -11.55
N GLU A 31 -4.38 -0.90 -10.92
CA GLU A 31 -5.23 -0.82 -9.74
C GLU A 31 -4.51 -0.16 -8.56
N LEU A 32 -3.24 -0.49 -8.34
CA LEU A 32 -2.41 0.12 -7.29
C LEU A 32 -2.26 1.62 -7.53
N ASN A 33 -1.91 2.02 -8.76
CA ASN A 33 -1.80 3.45 -9.12
C ASN A 33 -3.12 4.21 -8.93
N LYS A 34 -4.26 3.61 -9.26
CA LYS A 34 -5.59 4.20 -9.00
C LYS A 34 -5.86 4.34 -7.49
N SER A 35 -5.54 3.32 -6.71
CA SER A 35 -5.76 3.32 -5.26
C SER A 35 -4.90 4.37 -4.56
N ILE A 36 -3.64 4.54 -5.00
CA ILE A 36 -2.75 5.61 -4.56
C ILE A 36 -3.33 6.99 -4.90
N LYS A 37 -3.82 7.19 -6.14
CA LYS A 37 -4.42 8.46 -6.56
C LYS A 37 -5.65 8.83 -5.70
N ASN A 38 -6.44 7.83 -5.31
CA ASN A 38 -7.64 8.01 -4.50
C ASN A 38 -7.37 8.01 -2.99
N ASN A 39 -6.11 7.91 -2.56
CA ASN A 39 -5.71 7.83 -1.15
C ASN A 39 -6.46 6.76 -0.32
N ASN A 40 -6.89 5.65 -0.94
CA ASN A 40 -7.53 4.55 -0.22
C ASN A 40 -6.47 3.61 0.37
N ILE A 41 -6.10 3.82 1.64
CA ILE A 41 -4.97 3.15 2.30
C ILE A 41 -5.11 1.63 2.33
N GLU A 42 -6.26 1.10 2.76
CA GLU A 42 -6.50 -0.35 2.83
C GLU A 42 -6.37 -1.00 1.44
N LYS A 43 -6.92 -0.36 0.42
CA LYS A 43 -6.82 -0.83 -0.95
C LYS A 43 -5.38 -0.76 -1.48
N ILE A 44 -4.60 0.26 -1.09
CA ILE A 44 -3.18 0.35 -1.44
C ILE A 44 -2.41 -0.82 -0.84
N ILE A 45 -2.60 -1.11 0.44
CA ILE A 45 -1.93 -2.20 1.16
C ILE A 45 -2.23 -3.55 0.47
N THR A 46 -3.52 -3.88 0.36
CA THR A 46 -3.97 -5.16 -0.22
C THR A 46 -3.57 -5.32 -1.68
N THR A 47 -3.60 -4.24 -2.48
CA THR A 47 -3.20 -4.32 -3.89
C THR A 47 -1.68 -4.42 -4.06
N ALA A 48 -0.90 -3.75 -3.21
CA ALA A 48 0.55 -3.83 -3.23
C ALA A 48 1.04 -5.24 -2.85
N GLU A 49 0.46 -5.85 -1.81
CA GLU A 49 0.74 -7.23 -1.41
C GLU A 49 0.42 -8.23 -2.53
N ARG A 50 -0.81 -8.18 -3.08
CA ARG A 50 -1.21 -9.04 -4.20
C ARG A 50 -0.32 -8.87 -5.43
N LEU A 51 0.10 -7.64 -5.71
CA LEU A 51 1.02 -7.37 -6.82
C LEU A 51 2.36 -8.07 -6.57
N TYR A 52 2.91 -7.97 -5.37
CA TYR A 52 4.15 -8.67 -4.99
C TYR A 52 4.01 -10.18 -5.17
N GLU A 53 2.95 -10.78 -4.63
CA GLU A 53 2.68 -12.22 -4.73
C GLU A 53 2.66 -12.69 -6.19
N ILE A 54 1.84 -12.03 -7.03
CA ILE A 54 1.71 -12.38 -8.45
C ILE A 54 3.06 -12.28 -9.17
N ILE A 55 3.86 -11.26 -8.88
CA ILE A 55 5.16 -11.11 -9.56
C ILE A 55 6.12 -12.19 -9.09
N SER A 56 6.16 -12.45 -7.78
CA SER A 56 7.04 -13.45 -7.17
C SER A 56 6.76 -14.87 -7.67
N SER A 57 5.49 -15.20 -7.91
CA SER A 57 5.08 -16.51 -8.44
C SER A 57 5.46 -16.70 -9.90
N ASN A 58 5.72 -15.62 -10.65
CA ASN A 58 6.08 -15.64 -12.06
C ASN A 58 7.59 -15.43 -12.32
N ILE A 59 8.42 -15.41 -11.27
CA ILE A 59 9.89 -15.30 -11.41
C ILE A 59 10.48 -16.41 -12.28
N PRO A 60 10.13 -17.71 -12.11
CA PRO A 60 10.75 -18.79 -12.87
C PRO A 60 10.50 -18.69 -14.39
N ASP A 61 9.37 -18.11 -14.78
CA ASP A 61 8.89 -18.07 -16.17
C ASP A 61 9.17 -16.73 -16.88
N THR A 62 9.70 -15.73 -16.16
CA THR A 62 9.97 -14.42 -16.75
C THR A 62 11.37 -14.33 -17.34
N PHE A 63 11.45 -14.22 -18.67
CA PHE A 63 12.68 -13.87 -19.42
C PHE A 63 13.33 -12.52 -19.00
N TYR A 64 12.69 -11.73 -18.12
CA TYR A 64 13.14 -10.40 -17.70
C TYR A 64 13.21 -10.25 -16.17
N ILE A 65 14.01 -11.10 -15.52
CA ILE A 65 14.28 -11.10 -14.07
C ILE A 65 14.53 -9.70 -13.47
N PRO A 66 15.34 -8.79 -14.08
CA PRO A 66 15.60 -7.49 -13.47
C PRO A 66 14.35 -6.62 -13.30
N GLN A 67 13.43 -6.70 -14.27
CA GLN A 67 12.19 -5.92 -14.27
C GLN A 67 11.21 -6.44 -13.20
N THR A 68 11.11 -7.77 -13.10
CA THR A 68 10.36 -8.49 -12.07
C THR A 68 10.82 -8.08 -10.67
N LEU A 69 12.14 -8.08 -10.41
CA LEU A 69 12.72 -7.69 -9.12
C LEU A 69 12.46 -6.22 -8.76
N ILE A 70 12.52 -5.30 -9.73
CA ILE A 70 12.19 -3.89 -9.50
C ILE A 70 10.74 -3.75 -9.06
N LEU A 71 9.81 -4.42 -9.76
CA LEU A 71 8.39 -4.30 -9.47
C LEU A 71 8.03 -4.94 -8.11
N MET A 72 8.68 -6.05 -7.74
CA MET A 72 8.62 -6.62 -6.39
C MET A 72 9.13 -5.64 -5.33
N THR A 73 10.28 -5.01 -5.56
CA THR A 73 10.85 -4.05 -4.62
C THR A 73 9.94 -2.85 -4.40
N LEU A 74 9.37 -2.30 -5.48
CA LEU A 74 8.44 -1.17 -5.41
C LEU A 74 7.15 -1.52 -4.67
N SER A 75 6.55 -2.68 -4.99
CA SER A 75 5.33 -3.14 -4.32
C SER A 75 5.55 -3.37 -2.83
N ALA A 76 6.64 -4.03 -2.43
CA ALA A 76 7.00 -4.22 -1.03
C ALA A 76 7.17 -2.90 -0.28
N LYS A 77 7.95 -1.95 -0.85
CA LYS A 77 8.15 -0.63 -0.22
C LYS A 77 6.85 0.15 -0.03
N ILE A 78 5.96 0.12 -1.03
CA ILE A 78 4.65 0.77 -0.95
C ILE A 78 3.80 0.10 0.13
N PHE A 79 3.73 -1.23 0.14
CA PHE A 79 3.03 -1.99 1.18
C PHE A 79 3.50 -1.59 2.59
N TYR A 80 4.81 -1.67 2.86
CA TYR A 80 5.35 -1.36 4.19
C TYR A 80 5.08 0.09 4.60
N PHE A 81 5.24 1.05 3.68
CA PHE A 81 4.98 2.45 3.98
C PHE A 81 3.52 2.69 4.38
N TYR A 82 2.57 2.18 3.59
CA TYR A 82 1.15 2.39 3.85
C TYR A 82 0.64 1.54 5.01
N LYS A 83 1.18 0.34 5.24
CA LYS A 83 0.87 -0.47 6.42
C LYS A 83 1.32 0.20 7.71
N ASN A 84 2.52 0.79 7.72
CA ASN A 84 3.00 1.58 8.86
C ASN A 84 2.13 2.83 9.09
N LYS A 85 1.69 3.51 8.01
CA LYS A 85 0.78 4.65 8.11
C LYS A 85 -0.57 4.24 8.70
N TYR A 86 -1.15 3.15 8.22
CA TYR A 86 -2.42 2.61 8.70
C TYR A 86 -2.35 2.20 10.17
N ASN A 87 -1.28 1.49 10.57
CA ASN A 87 -1.10 1.08 11.96
C ASN A 87 -0.94 2.28 12.91
N LYS A 88 -0.26 3.35 12.47
CA LYS A 88 -0.20 4.60 13.25
C LYS A 88 -1.58 5.26 13.36
N GLU A 89 -2.30 5.39 12.26
CA GLU A 89 -3.65 5.95 12.26
C GLU A 89 -4.64 5.14 13.13
N ILE A 90 -4.43 3.84 13.31
CA ILE A 90 -5.21 3.01 14.23
C ILE A 90 -4.73 3.18 15.68
N GLY A 91 -3.42 3.14 15.93
CA GLY A 91 -2.86 3.38 17.27
C GLY A 91 -3.32 4.73 17.83
N ASP A 92 -3.19 5.79 17.04
CA ASP A 92 -3.60 7.14 17.42
C ASP A 92 -5.13 7.25 17.66
N LYS A 93 -5.96 6.41 17.02
CA LYS A 93 -7.40 6.34 17.28
C LYS A 93 -7.74 5.61 18.56
N VAL A 94 -7.04 4.51 18.85
CA VAL A 94 -7.22 3.74 20.09
C VAL A 94 -6.80 4.59 21.30
N ASP A 95 -5.70 5.33 21.17
CA ASP A 95 -5.20 6.22 22.22
C ASP A 95 -6.16 7.40 22.46
N GLY A 96 -6.74 7.98 21.41
CA GLY A 96 -7.77 9.02 21.54
C GLY A 96 -9.09 8.54 22.15
N GLU A 97 -9.57 7.35 21.79
CA GLU A 97 -10.76 6.75 22.40
C GLU A 97 -10.55 6.37 23.88
N LEU A 98 -9.31 6.09 24.29
CA LEU A 98 -8.95 5.85 25.68
C LEU A 98 -8.85 7.15 26.48
N GLU A 99 -8.29 8.22 25.91
CA GLU A 99 -8.26 9.54 26.55
C GLU A 99 -9.67 10.11 26.77
N ASP A 100 -10.58 9.95 25.80
CA ASP A 100 -11.97 10.40 25.94
C ASP A 100 -12.70 9.64 27.06
N LYS A 101 -12.53 8.31 27.16
CA LYS A 101 -13.13 7.51 28.25
C LYS A 101 -12.57 7.86 29.63
N VAL A 102 -11.27 8.12 29.73
CA VAL A 102 -10.65 8.52 31.00
C VAL A 102 -11.15 9.89 31.43
N ASN A 103 -11.35 10.82 30.50
CA ASN A 103 -11.94 12.13 30.81
C ASN A 103 -13.41 12.02 31.22
N ASP A 104 -14.21 11.18 30.57
CA ASP A 104 -15.60 10.93 30.96
C ASP A 104 -15.69 10.32 32.38
N GLU A 105 -14.81 9.38 32.73
CA GLU A 105 -14.74 8.80 34.08
C GLU A 105 -14.28 9.81 35.14
N ILE A 106 -13.33 10.70 34.80
CA ILE A 106 -12.86 11.77 35.68
C ILE A 106 -13.97 12.80 35.91
N ASP A 107 -14.68 13.22 34.87
CA ASP A 107 -15.77 14.18 34.96
C ASP A 107 -16.98 13.63 35.75
N GLU A 108 -17.22 12.31 35.73
CA GLU A 108 -18.18 11.66 36.63
C GLU A 108 -17.74 11.67 38.11
N ILE A 109 -16.44 11.58 38.40
CA ILE A 109 -15.90 11.57 39.76
C ILE A 109 -15.89 12.98 40.39
N PHE A 110 -15.65 14.02 39.58
CA PHE A 110 -15.52 15.40 40.05
C PHE A 110 -16.80 16.24 39.94
N ASN A 111 -17.88 15.74 39.32
CA ASN A 111 -19.23 16.32 39.45
C ASN A 111 -19.92 15.85 40.74
N ILE A 112 -19.53 16.42 41.88
CA ILE A 112 -20.29 16.42 43.15
C ILE A 112 -20.58 17.87 43.55
#